data_AF-A0A840UQU0-F1
#
_entry.id   AF-A0A840UQU0-F1
#
_cell.length_a   1.000
_cell.length_b   1.000
_cell.length_c   1.000
_cell.angle_alpha   90.00
_cell.angle_beta   90.00
_cell.angle_gamma   90.00
#
_symmetry.space_group_name_H-M   'P 1'
#
loop_
_entity.id
_entity.type
_entity.pdbx_description
1 polymer ?
#
loop_
_entity_poly.entity_id
_entity_poly.type
_entity_poly.pdbx_seq_one_letter_code
_entity_poly.pdbx_strand_id
1 'polypeptide(L)'
;MNLHNVWYRGTVEFRWFEATLHAGRIKAYLQFCLAVAAKALNGRAASSRKRDFDPQSAKYDFRVFLLHLGLIGDEFKTARKHLMANMPGDAAFKNGRPKPEDVLPDETTTTLINEAGQVPGLTV
;
A
#
# COMPACT_ATOMS: atom_id res chain seq x y z
N MET A 1 10.33 3.13 -21.14
CA MET A 1 11.39 4.04 -20.64
C MET A 1 12.47 4.09 -21.67
N ASN A 2 12.85 5.28 -22.12
CA ASN A 2 13.93 5.45 -23.10
C ASN A 2 15.18 5.99 -22.39
N LEU A 3 16.24 5.18 -22.39
CA LEU A 3 17.54 5.52 -21.80
C LEU A 3 18.59 5.89 -22.86
N HIS A 4 18.28 5.79 -24.15
CA HIS A 4 19.22 6.15 -25.21
C HIS A 4 19.70 7.59 -25.08
N ASN A 5 18.79 8.49 -24.70
CA ASN A 5 19.05 9.92 -24.57
C ASN A 5 19.99 10.28 -23.39
N VAL A 6 20.28 9.33 -22.50
CA VAL A 6 21.23 9.52 -21.39
C VAL A 6 22.64 9.78 -21.92
N TRP A 7 23.05 9.06 -22.97
CA TRP A 7 24.42 9.16 -23.49
C TRP A 7 24.66 10.38 -24.39
N TYR A 8 23.60 10.96 -24.94
CA TYR A 8 23.71 12.12 -25.85
C TYR A 8 23.37 13.45 -25.15
N ARG A 9 22.35 13.46 -24.29
CA ARG A 9 21.81 14.69 -23.68
C ARG A 9 21.78 14.66 -22.16
N GLY A 10 22.14 13.54 -21.53
CA GLY A 10 22.07 13.38 -20.08
C GLY A 10 20.63 13.33 -19.53
N THR A 11 19.63 13.09 -20.38
CA THR A 11 18.21 13.12 -20.00
C THR A 11 17.56 11.74 -20.06
N VAL A 12 16.56 11.51 -19.20
CA VAL A 12 15.76 10.27 -19.16
C VAL A 12 14.32 10.56 -19.58
N GLU A 13 13.76 9.73 -20.47
CA GLU A 13 12.37 9.88 -20.93
C GLU A 13 11.46 8.79 -20.35
N PHE A 14 10.48 9.22 -19.55
CA PHE A 14 9.47 8.35 -18.95
C PHE A 14 8.20 8.28 -19.82
N ARG A 15 8.12 7.24 -20.65
CA ARG A 15 6.95 6.93 -21.50
C ARG A 15 6.02 5.88 -20.86
N TRP A 16 5.70 6.08 -19.58
CA TRP A 16 4.88 5.13 -18.80
C TRP A 16 3.43 5.56 -18.62
N PHE A 17 3.17 6.87 -18.74
CA PHE A 17 1.88 7.46 -18.41
C PHE A 17 1.07 7.75 -19.65
N GLU A 18 -0.24 7.62 -19.50
CA GLU A 18 -1.22 8.07 -20.48
C GLU A 18 -1.37 9.60 -20.41
N ALA A 19 -1.56 10.24 -21.57
CA ALA A 19 -1.85 11.66 -21.65
C ALA A 19 -3.19 11.96 -20.95
N THR A 20 -3.20 12.97 -20.08
CA THR A 20 -4.40 13.34 -19.32
C THR A 20 -4.42 14.84 -19.07
N LEU A 21 -5.61 15.43 -19.08
CA LEU A 21 -5.83 16.84 -18.72
C LEU A 21 -6.08 17.03 -17.20
N HIS A 22 -6.16 15.94 -16.44
CA HIS A 22 -6.40 16.03 -15.00
C HIS A 22 -5.15 16.46 -14.24
N ALA A 23 -5.15 17.70 -13.74
CA ALA A 23 -3.99 18.31 -13.07
C ALA A 23 -3.41 17.45 -11.94
N GLY A 24 -4.27 16.78 -11.16
CA GLY A 24 -3.83 15.92 -10.06
C GLY A 24 -3.05 14.68 -10.53
N ARG A 25 -3.36 14.14 -11.71
CA ARG A 25 -2.68 12.97 -12.30
C ARG A 25 -1.35 13.40 -12.88
N ILE A 26 -1.31 14.52 -13.61
CA ILE A 26 -0.07 15.09 -14.15
C ILE A 26 0.92 15.39 -13.02
N LYS A 27 0.45 16.05 -11.95
CA LYS A 27 1.26 16.33 -10.76
C LYS A 27 1.81 15.03 -10.15
N ALA A 28 0.95 14.01 -9.98
CA ALA A 28 1.35 12.73 -9.44
C ALA A 28 2.44 12.03 -10.28
N TYR A 29 2.29 12.03 -11.60
CA TYR A 29 3.24 11.43 -12.53
C TYR A 29 4.59 12.12 -12.48
N LEU A 30 4.61 13.45 -12.47
CA LEU A 30 5.84 14.23 -12.38
C LEU A 30 6.56 13.99 -11.05
N GLN A 31 5.84 14.07 -9.93
CA GLN A 31 6.41 13.81 -8.60
C GLN A 31 6.99 12.40 -8.49
N PHE A 32 6.30 11.40 -9.05
CA PHE A 32 6.78 10.03 -9.06
C PHE A 32 8.07 9.86 -9.87
N CYS A 33 8.14 10.42 -11.09
CA CYS A 33 9.36 10.40 -11.91
C CYS A 33 10.55 11.04 -11.19
N LEU A 34 10.35 12.21 -10.59
CA LEU A 34 11.39 12.93 -9.86
C LEU A 34 11.87 12.12 -8.65
N ALA A 35 10.96 11.51 -7.90
CA ALA A 35 11.33 10.70 -6.74
C ALA A 35 12.10 9.42 -7.15
N VAL A 36 11.72 8.77 -8.25
CA VAL A 36 12.46 7.61 -8.79
C VAL A 36 13.85 8.02 -9.24
N ALA A 37 13.99 9.15 -9.94
CA ALA A 37 15.29 9.68 -10.36
C ALA A 37 16.16 10.03 -9.16
N ALA A 38 15.62 10.72 -8.15
CA ALA A 38 16.33 11.03 -6.92
C ALA A 38 16.79 9.76 -6.19
N LYS A 39 15.95 8.72 -6.12
CA LYS A 39 16.33 7.44 -5.53
C LYS A 39 17.43 6.73 -6.32
N ALA A 40 17.41 6.82 -7.65
CA ALA A 40 18.44 6.22 -8.50
C ALA A 40 19.79 6.94 -8.32
N LEU A 41 19.79 8.27 -8.23
CA LEU A 41 21.01 9.07 -8.02
C LEU A 41 21.64 8.85 -6.63
N ASN A 42 20.80 8.75 -5.59
CA ASN A 42 21.27 8.56 -4.21
C ASN A 42 21.51 7.09 -3.84
N GLY A 43 21.10 6.15 -4.69
CA GLY A 43 21.18 4.72 -4.44
C GLY A 43 22.59 4.18 -4.63
N ARG A 44 23.11 3.42 -3.66
CA ARG A 44 24.41 2.74 -3.79
C ARG A 44 24.38 1.54 -4.74
N ALA A 45 23.22 0.90 -4.85
CA ALA A 45 23.02 -0.28 -5.68
C ALA A 45 21.54 -0.41 -6.07
N ALA A 46 21.29 -1.15 -7.14
CA ALA A 46 19.96 -1.55 -7.57
C ALA A 46 19.91 -3.08 -7.69
N SER A 47 18.79 -3.68 -7.29
CA SER A 47 18.53 -5.10 -7.52
C SER A 47 17.64 -5.28 -8.75
N SER A 48 18.01 -6.22 -9.63
CA SER A 48 17.21 -6.61 -10.80
C SER A 48 16.16 -7.66 -10.47
N ARG A 49 16.12 -8.16 -9.23
CA ARG A 49 15.18 -9.20 -8.81
C ARG A 49 13.74 -8.69 -8.97
N LYS A 50 13.00 -9.33 -9.87
CA LYS A 50 11.57 -9.09 -10.04
C LYS A 50 10.83 -9.71 -8.84
N ARG A 51 9.84 -8.97 -8.34
CA ARG A 51 8.89 -9.48 -7.36
C ARG A 51 7.66 -9.97 -8.10
N ASP A 52 7.13 -11.11 -7.70
CA ASP A 52 5.88 -11.63 -8.25
C ASP A 52 4.72 -10.70 -7.89
N PHE A 53 3.79 -10.54 -8.82
CA PHE A 53 2.62 -9.71 -8.64
C PHE A 53 1.52 -10.52 -7.95
N ASP A 54 1.15 -10.09 -6.74
CA ASP A 54 -0.01 -10.62 -6.00
C ASP A 54 -1.14 -9.59 -5.98
N PRO A 55 -2.31 -9.88 -6.59
CA PRO A 55 -3.47 -8.99 -6.56
C PRO A 55 -3.98 -8.63 -5.16
N GLN A 56 -3.76 -9.48 -4.15
CA GLN A 56 -4.22 -9.22 -2.77
C GLN A 56 -3.38 -8.15 -2.07
N SER A 57 -2.07 -8.15 -2.32
CA SER A 57 -1.13 -7.22 -1.66
C SER A 57 -0.69 -6.04 -2.54
N ALA A 58 -1.03 -6.02 -3.83
CA ALA A 58 -0.52 -5.07 -4.81
C ALA A 58 -0.58 -3.60 -4.34
N LYS A 59 -1.73 -3.16 -3.82
CA LYS A 59 -1.90 -1.79 -3.32
C LYS A 59 -1.06 -1.50 -2.08
N TYR A 60 -0.96 -2.45 -1.14
CA TYR A 60 -0.11 -2.33 0.04
C TYR A 60 1.37 -2.23 -0.34
N ASP A 61 1.84 -3.14 -1.20
CA ASP A 61 3.25 -3.20 -1.61
C ASP A 61 3.67 -1.93 -2.35
N PHE A 62 2.81 -1.43 -3.23
CA PHE A 62 3.08 -0.19 -3.92
C PHE A 62 3.06 1.03 -2.99
N ARG A 63 2.16 1.08 -1.99
CA ARG A 63 2.20 2.12 -0.96
C ARG A 63 3.55 2.15 -0.24
N VAL A 64 4.04 0.99 0.20
CA VAL A 64 5.33 0.87 0.89
C VAL A 64 6.47 1.29 -0.04
N PHE A 65 6.38 0.97 -1.34
CA PHE A 65 7.33 1.46 -2.33
C PHE A 65 7.33 3.00 -2.44
N LEU A 66 6.16 3.65 -2.45
CA LEU A 66 6.04 5.10 -2.45
C LEU A 66 6.62 5.74 -1.17
N LEU A 67 6.47 5.10 -0.01
CA LEU A 67 7.11 5.56 1.23
C LEU A 67 8.64 5.52 1.13
N HIS A 68 9.20 4.44 0.57
CA HIS A 68 10.64 4.33 0.34
C HIS A 68 11.18 5.26 -0.75
N LEU A 69 10.30 5.90 -1.52
CA LEU A 69 10.65 6.97 -2.46
C LEU A 69 10.56 8.36 -1.81
N GLY A 70 10.08 8.46 -0.57
CA GLY A 70 9.95 9.72 0.17
C GLY A 70 8.66 10.49 -0.11
N LEU A 71 7.64 9.89 -0.75
CA LEU A 71 6.34 10.54 -0.99
C LEU A 71 5.46 10.53 0.28
N ILE A 72 5.95 11.14 1.35
CA ILE A 72 5.34 11.18 2.70
C ILE A 72 4.85 12.60 2.97
N GLY A 73 3.71 12.75 3.65
CA GLY A 73 3.14 14.07 3.95
C GLY A 73 1.87 14.37 3.15
N ASP A 74 1.28 15.53 3.42
CA ASP A 74 0.00 15.95 2.83
C ASP A 74 0.16 16.44 1.39
N GLU A 75 1.32 17.00 1.04
CA GLU A 75 1.64 17.47 -0.30
C GLU A 75 1.64 16.35 -1.35
N PHE A 76 1.93 15.11 -0.93
CA PHE A 76 1.91 13.91 -1.78
C PHE A 76 0.63 13.07 -1.61
N LYS A 77 -0.35 13.51 -0.81
CA LYS A 77 -1.61 12.78 -0.61
C LYS A 77 -2.36 12.54 -1.91
N THR A 78 -2.38 13.56 -2.77
CA THR A 78 -2.96 13.48 -4.12
C THR A 78 -2.21 12.52 -5.02
N ALA A 79 -0.88 12.52 -4.98
CA ALA A 79 -0.04 11.60 -5.74
C ALA A 79 -0.27 10.15 -5.33
N ARG A 80 -0.22 9.84 -4.03
CA ARG A 80 -0.51 8.50 -3.51
C ARG A 80 -1.89 8.02 -3.93
N LYS A 81 -2.91 8.89 -3.84
CA LYS A 81 -4.28 8.56 -4.26
C LYS A 81 -4.33 8.19 -5.75
N HIS A 82 -3.77 9.00 -6.63
CA HIS A 82 -3.85 8.77 -8.08
C HIS A 82 -3.00 7.57 -8.54
N LEU A 83 -1.81 7.38 -7.98
CA LEU A 83 -0.92 6.28 -8.38
C LEU A 83 -1.43 4.91 -7.89
N MET A 84 -2.15 4.88 -6.76
CA MET A 84 -2.72 3.65 -6.18
C MET A 84 -4.18 3.39 -6.58
N ALA A 85 -4.80 4.28 -7.37
CA ALA A 85 -6.25 4.24 -7.64
C ALA A 85 -6.70 2.94 -8.32
N ASN A 86 -5.87 2.42 -9.23
CA ASN A 86 -6.21 1.27 -10.07
C ASN A 86 -5.64 -0.06 -9.53
N MET A 87 -5.06 -0.06 -8.32
CA MET A 87 -4.43 -1.26 -7.76
C MET A 87 -5.40 -2.06 -6.89
N PRO A 88 -5.48 -3.39 -7.07
CA PRO A 88 -6.30 -4.26 -6.24
C PRO A 88 -5.71 -4.44 -4.84
N GLY A 89 -6.55 -4.85 -3.89
CA GLY A 89 -6.19 -5.08 -2.50
C GLY A 89 -6.39 -3.87 -1.58
N ASP A 90 -5.99 -4.05 -0.32
CA ASP A 90 -6.05 -3.00 0.70
C ASP A 90 -4.72 -2.23 0.76
N ALA A 91 -4.79 -0.94 1.06
CA ALA A 91 -3.60 -0.11 1.29
C ALA A 91 -3.02 -0.32 2.70
N ALA A 92 -3.86 -0.64 3.68
CA ALA A 92 -3.48 -0.75 5.09
C ALA A 92 -3.02 -2.16 5.47
N PHE A 93 -3.68 -3.21 4.95
CA PHE A 93 -3.42 -4.60 5.30
C PHE A 93 -2.92 -5.41 4.10
N LYS A 94 -1.78 -6.09 4.26
CA LYS A 94 -1.18 -6.89 3.18
C LYS A 94 -2.03 -8.08 2.76
N ASN A 95 -2.64 -8.77 3.72
CA ASN A 95 -3.41 -10.00 3.50
C ASN A 95 -4.93 -9.78 3.72
N GLY A 96 -5.40 -8.54 3.58
CA GLY A 96 -6.76 -8.16 3.93
C GLY A 96 -6.98 -7.92 5.42
N ARG A 97 -8.15 -7.38 5.77
CA ARG A 97 -8.51 -7.07 7.15
C ARG A 97 -8.70 -8.38 7.94
N PRO A 98 -8.09 -8.52 9.13
CA PRO A 98 -8.41 -9.64 10.00
C PRO A 98 -9.91 -9.66 10.26
N LYS A 99 -10.57 -10.77 9.91
CA LYS A 99 -11.96 -10.98 10.34
C LYS A 99 -11.90 -11.34 11.83
N PRO A 100 -12.78 -10.79 12.68
CA PRO A 100 -12.98 -11.33 14.02
C PRO A 100 -13.28 -12.82 13.85
N GLU A 101 -12.61 -13.67 14.61
CA GLU A 101 -12.97 -15.08 14.66
C GLU A 101 -14.42 -15.16 15.16
N ASP A 102 -15.30 -15.80 14.40
CA ASP A 102 -16.63 -16.13 14.88
C ASP A 102 -16.43 -17.11 16.01
N VAL A 103 -16.43 -16.61 17.25
CA VAL A 103 -16.44 -17.45 18.44
C VAL A 103 -17.79 -18.17 18.43
N LEU A 104 -17.82 -19.35 17.83
CA LEU A 104 -18.90 -20.29 18.00
C LEU A 104 -19.05 -20.50 19.52
N PRO A 105 -20.24 -20.35 20.10
CA PRO A 105 -20.41 -20.64 21.51
C PRO A 105 -20.07 -22.13 21.71
N ASP A 106 -19.02 -22.41 22.46
CA ASP A 106 -18.74 -23.76 22.94
C ASP A 106 -20.00 -24.27 23.66
N GLU A 107 -20.56 -25.38 23.16
CA GLU A 107 -21.83 -25.98 23.60
C GLU A 107 -21.80 -26.46 25.08
N THR A 108 -20.71 -26.26 25.80
CA THR A 108 -20.48 -26.78 27.17
C THR A 108 -21.00 -25.89 28.30
N THR A 109 -21.57 -24.72 28.03
CA THR A 109 -22.05 -23.82 29.12
C THR A 109 -23.51 -24.07 29.56
N THR A 110 -24.28 -24.91 28.86
CA THR A 110 -25.72 -25.10 29.16
C THR A 110 -26.02 -25.97 30.40
N THR A 111 -25.04 -26.64 31.02
CA THR A 111 -25.32 -27.64 32.08
C THR A 111 -25.09 -27.20 33.53
N LEU A 112 -24.87 -25.93 33.85
CA LEU A 112 -24.77 -25.49 35.26
C LEU A 112 -25.65 -24.28 35.59
N ILE A 113 -26.96 -24.39 35.31
CA ILE A 113 -27.97 -23.58 36.01
C ILE A 113 -28.66 -24.49 37.02
N ASN A 114 -28.10 -24.57 38.22
CA ASN A 114 -28.79 -25.14 39.37
C ASN A 114 -29.89 -24.17 39.80
N GLU A 115 -31.02 -24.68 40.29
CA GLU A 115 -32.28 -23.96 40.59
C GLU A 115 -32.21 -22.90 41.73
N ALA A 116 -31.04 -22.35 42.02
CA ALA A 116 -30.86 -21.24 42.94
C ALA A 116 -30.04 -20.15 42.23
N GLY A 117 -30.74 -19.16 41.65
CA GLY A 117 -30.16 -18.09 40.84
C GLY A 117 -29.17 -17.20 41.60
N GLN A 118 -27.92 -17.63 41.69
CA GLN A 118 -26.80 -16.82 42.17
C GLN A 118 -25.63 -16.91 41.17
N VAL A 119 -25.20 -15.76 40.64
CA VAL A 119 -24.00 -15.65 39.79
C VAL A 119 -22.79 -15.38 40.70
N PRO A 120 -21.74 -16.21 40.71
CA PRO A 120 -20.52 -15.90 41.44
C PRO A 120 -19.63 -14.97 40.60
N GLY A 121 -19.30 -13.80 41.15
CA GLY A 121 -18.23 -12.96 40.59
C GLY A 121 -18.65 -11.55 40.16
N LEU A 122 -19.32 -10.80 41.03
CA LEU A 122 -19.23 -9.34 41.03
C LEU A 122 -18.70 -8.90 42.40
N THR A 123 -17.39 -8.68 42.49
CA THR A 123 -16.79 -7.94 43.60
C THR A 123 -16.52 -6.51 43.13
N VAL A 124 -16.95 -5.58 43.99
CA VAL A 124 -16.83 -4.12 43.92
C VAL A 124 -15.41 -3.65 43.60
#